data_AF-A0A7S1WTP8-F1
#
_entry.id   AF-A0A7S1WTP8-F1
#
_cell.length_a   1.000
_cell.length_b   1.000
_cell.length_c   1.000
_cell.angle_alpha   90.00
_cell.angle_beta   90.00
_cell.angle_gamma   90.00
#
_symmetry.space_group_name_H-M   'P 1'
#
loop_
_entity.id
_entity.type
_entity.pdbx_description
1 polymer ?
#
loop_
_entity_poly.entity_id
_entity_poly.type
_entity_poly.pdbx_seq_one_letter_code
_entity_poly.pdbx_strand_id
1 'polypeptide(L)'
;VAGGAREPLVWFDKVCIDQSNIELDLRCLPIFLNGCARLVMLCGATYLNRLWCITEVFAYVHMGCEVENIELVPVVRDSREDEDLDDIYDAFRSFDVRACECFNQEDKERIVIAIKTAFGCMDKFNCVVKRISRQVTGKNSIGGPLDEDSESLRSAPLSEGFSSEGEESDTDSGDEESAGPK
;
A
#
# COMPACT_ATOMS: atom_id res chain seq x y z
N VAL A 1 -16.78 -35.69 -2.46
CA VAL A 1 -17.47 -34.39 -2.58
C VAL A 1 -16.60 -33.51 -3.48
N ALA A 2 -17.05 -33.21 -4.69
CA ALA A 2 -16.34 -32.36 -5.63
C ALA A 2 -16.31 -30.93 -5.08
N GLY A 3 -15.14 -30.44 -4.69
CA GLY A 3 -14.96 -29.05 -4.27
C GLY A 3 -15.13 -28.14 -5.48
N GLY A 4 -16.32 -27.58 -5.65
CA GLY A 4 -16.58 -26.60 -6.69
C GLY A 4 -15.70 -25.37 -6.46
N ALA A 5 -14.67 -25.20 -7.27
CA ALA A 5 -13.94 -23.94 -7.33
C ALA A 5 -14.96 -22.86 -7.72
N ARG A 6 -15.22 -21.92 -6.81
CA ARG A 6 -16.03 -20.74 -7.13
C ARG A 6 -15.20 -19.88 -8.09
N GLU A 7 -15.87 -19.26 -9.06
CA GLU A 7 -15.21 -18.27 -9.93
C GLU A 7 -14.59 -17.16 -9.06
N PRO A 8 -13.37 -16.70 -9.41
CA PRO A 8 -12.69 -15.68 -8.63
C PRO A 8 -13.48 -14.37 -8.67
N LEU A 9 -13.80 -13.83 -7.49
CA LEU A 9 -14.35 -12.49 -7.37
C LEU A 9 -13.20 -11.49 -7.49
N VAL A 10 -13.27 -10.59 -8.46
CA VAL A 10 -12.24 -9.56 -8.70
C VAL A 10 -12.74 -8.24 -8.14
N TRP A 11 -11.92 -7.61 -7.30
CA TRP A 11 -12.08 -6.22 -6.92
C TRP A 11 -11.16 -5.37 -7.81
N PHE A 12 -11.71 -4.32 -8.42
CA PHE A 12 -10.99 -3.43 -9.31
C PHE A 12 -11.40 -2.00 -9.00
N ASP A 13 -10.45 -1.20 -8.54
CA ASP A 13 -10.62 0.18 -8.07
C ASP A 13 -11.56 0.99 -8.99
N LYS A 14 -11.31 0.99 -10.30
CA LYS A 14 -12.02 1.83 -11.26
C LYS A 14 -13.51 1.50 -11.35
N VAL A 15 -13.89 0.26 -11.03
CA VAL A 15 -15.26 -0.24 -11.11
C VAL A 15 -15.92 -0.27 -9.73
N CYS A 16 -15.13 -0.39 -8.66
CA CYS A 16 -15.63 -0.52 -7.29
C CYS A 16 -15.63 0.80 -6.51
N ILE A 17 -14.96 1.84 -6.99
CA ILE A 17 -14.85 3.16 -6.35
C ILE A 17 -15.62 4.19 -7.17
N ASP A 18 -16.38 5.03 -6.49
CA ASP A 18 -17.01 6.19 -7.10
C ASP A 18 -15.94 7.21 -7.49
N GLN A 19 -15.65 7.26 -8.79
CA GLN A 19 -14.66 8.16 -9.37
C GLN A 19 -15.02 9.65 -9.21
N SER A 20 -16.27 9.96 -8.87
CA SER A 20 -16.73 11.32 -8.57
C SER A 20 -16.51 11.74 -7.12
N ASN A 21 -16.21 10.79 -6.21
CA ASN A 21 -15.99 11.05 -4.79
C ASN A 21 -14.91 10.11 -4.20
N ILE A 22 -13.69 10.23 -4.73
CA ILE A 22 -12.58 9.34 -4.41
C ILE A 22 -12.10 9.42 -2.95
N GLU A 23 -12.33 10.52 -2.24
CA GLU A 23 -11.76 10.75 -0.90
C GLU A 23 -12.30 9.79 0.16
N LEU A 24 -13.59 9.46 0.09
CA LEU A 24 -14.23 8.53 1.03
C LEU A 24 -13.76 7.10 0.77
N ASP A 25 -13.77 6.69 -0.49
CA ASP A 25 -13.38 5.35 -0.91
C ASP A 25 -11.88 5.09 -0.69
N LEU A 26 -11.04 6.13 -0.82
CA LEU A 26 -9.63 6.09 -0.47
C LEU A 26 -9.38 5.71 1.00
N ARG A 27 -10.21 6.20 1.92
CA ARG A 27 -10.11 5.82 3.35
C ARG A 27 -10.49 4.36 3.58
N CYS A 28 -11.34 3.81 2.72
CA CYS A 28 -11.78 2.42 2.78
C CYS A 28 -10.87 1.46 1.99
N LEU A 29 -9.98 1.98 1.13
CA LEU A 29 -9.06 1.18 0.32
C LEU A 29 -8.31 0.09 1.12
N PRO A 30 -7.76 0.37 2.32
CA PRO A 30 -7.10 -0.66 3.12
C PRO A 30 -8.05 -1.78 3.55
N ILE A 31 -9.33 -1.47 3.81
CA ILE A 31 -10.35 -2.43 4.21
C ILE A 31 -10.70 -3.35 3.03
N PHE A 32 -10.89 -2.79 1.83
CA PHE A 32 -11.19 -3.58 0.62
C PHE A 32 -10.03 -4.53 0.28
N LEU A 33 -8.79 -4.03 0.35
CA LEU A 33 -7.60 -4.80 0.04
C LEU A 33 -7.30 -5.88 1.08
N ASN A 34 -7.55 -5.63 2.37
CA ASN A 34 -7.45 -6.67 3.41
C ASN A 34 -8.46 -7.81 3.21
N GLY A 35 -9.63 -7.51 2.61
CA GLY A 35 -10.61 -8.52 2.22
C GLY A 35 -10.21 -9.38 1.02
N CYS A 36 -9.14 -9.01 0.30
CA CYS A 36 -8.66 -9.74 -0.87
C CYS A 36 -7.68 -10.85 -0.48
N ALA A 37 -7.92 -12.07 -0.96
CA ALA A 37 -7.01 -13.19 -0.72
C ALA A 37 -5.64 -13.01 -1.40
N ARG A 38 -5.59 -12.23 -2.50
CA ARG A 38 -4.40 -11.93 -3.30
C ARG A 38 -4.54 -10.55 -3.93
N LEU A 39 -3.40 -9.92 -4.22
CA LEU A 39 -3.33 -8.70 -5.02
C LEU A 39 -2.68 -9.02 -6.37
N VAL A 40 -3.39 -8.81 -7.48
CA VAL A 40 -2.83 -9.04 -8.82
C VAL A 40 -2.30 -7.73 -9.40
N MET A 41 -0.99 -7.67 -9.65
CA MET A 41 -0.33 -6.52 -10.28
C MET A 41 -0.14 -6.78 -11.77
N LEU A 42 -0.97 -6.17 -12.61
CA LEU A 42 -0.79 -6.14 -14.06
C LEU A 42 0.29 -5.11 -14.41
N CYS A 43 1.56 -5.56 -14.41
CA CYS A 43 2.72 -4.68 -14.41
C CYS A 43 3.25 -4.46 -15.83
N GLY A 44 3.02 -3.27 -16.40
CA GLY A 44 3.73 -2.79 -17.59
C GLY A 44 4.82 -1.76 -17.22
N ALA A 45 5.57 -1.28 -18.21
CA ALA A 45 6.69 -0.35 -18.03
C ALA A 45 6.36 0.93 -17.23
N THR A 46 5.09 1.37 -17.24
CA THR A 46 4.65 2.59 -16.54
C THR A 46 3.98 2.33 -15.19
N TYR A 47 3.71 1.07 -14.82
CA TYR A 47 2.94 0.73 -13.61
C TYR A 47 3.57 1.35 -12.36
N LEU A 48 4.88 1.19 -12.19
CA LEU A 48 5.62 1.67 -11.03
C LEU A 48 5.78 3.19 -10.97
N ASN A 49 5.46 3.90 -12.05
CA ASN A 49 5.47 5.36 -12.06
C ASN A 49 4.12 5.94 -11.63
N ARG A 50 3.06 5.12 -11.49
CA ARG A 50 1.71 5.60 -11.15
C ARG A 50 1.48 5.48 -9.65
N LEU A 51 1.39 6.63 -8.97
CA LEU A 51 1.25 6.68 -7.52
C LEU A 51 0.01 5.94 -7.01
N TRP A 52 -1.09 5.94 -7.78
CA TRP A 52 -2.30 5.21 -7.43
C TRP A 52 -2.04 3.70 -7.30
N CYS A 53 -1.39 3.10 -8.30
CA CYS A 53 -1.00 1.68 -8.28
C CYS A 53 -0.11 1.37 -7.07
N ILE A 54 0.82 2.27 -6.76
CA ILE A 54 1.71 2.12 -5.60
C ILE A 54 0.95 2.27 -4.27
N THR A 55 -0.12 3.06 -4.23
CA THR A 55 -0.96 3.24 -3.04
C THR A 55 -1.70 1.95 -2.71
N GLU A 56 -2.14 1.19 -3.71
CA GLU A 56 -2.77 -0.13 -3.51
C GLU A 56 -1.76 -1.13 -2.93
N VAL A 57 -0.54 -1.18 -3.47
CA VAL A 57 0.55 -2.02 -2.92
C VAL A 57 0.87 -1.62 -1.48
N PHE A 58 0.95 -0.32 -1.22
CA PHE A 58 1.13 0.23 0.13
C PHE A 58 0.03 -0.24 1.07
N ALA A 59 -1.24 -0.02 0.71
CA ALA A 59 -2.37 -0.35 1.55
C ALA A 59 -2.47 -1.87 1.80
N TYR A 60 -2.22 -2.70 0.79
CA TYR A 60 -2.21 -4.16 0.94
C TYR A 60 -1.16 -4.61 1.96
N VAL A 61 0.10 -4.18 1.81
CA VAL A 61 1.18 -4.58 2.72
C VAL A 61 1.01 -3.96 4.11
N HIS A 62 0.59 -2.70 4.19
CA HIS A 62 0.39 -2.00 5.46
C HIS A 62 -0.70 -2.65 6.33
N MET A 63 -1.71 -3.25 5.69
CA MET A 63 -2.76 -4.01 6.36
C MET A 63 -2.34 -5.41 6.81
N GLY A 64 -1.03 -5.73 6.74
CA GLY A 64 -0.47 -6.99 7.19
C GLY A 64 -0.65 -8.14 6.19
N CYS A 65 -1.04 -7.86 4.94
CA CYS A 65 -1.07 -8.89 3.92
C CYS A 65 0.36 -9.23 3.47
N GLU A 66 0.62 -10.53 3.33
CA GLU A 66 1.94 -11.03 2.94
C GLU A 66 2.28 -10.63 1.49
N VAL A 67 3.53 -10.22 1.28
CA VAL A 67 4.02 -9.84 -0.06
C VAL A 67 3.92 -11.03 -1.01
N GLU A 68 4.08 -12.26 -0.51
CA GLU A 68 3.98 -13.52 -1.23
C GLU A 68 2.58 -13.77 -1.85
N ASN A 69 1.54 -13.09 -1.36
CA ASN A 69 0.19 -13.14 -1.92
C ASN A 69 -0.04 -12.11 -3.04
N ILE A 70 0.95 -11.28 -3.33
CA ILE A 70 0.98 -10.45 -4.52
C ILE A 70 1.30 -11.37 -5.71
N GLU A 71 0.55 -11.23 -6.79
CA GLU A 71 0.77 -11.94 -8.03
C GLU A 71 1.09 -10.93 -9.13
N LEU A 72 2.35 -10.91 -9.54
CA LEU A 72 2.79 -10.03 -10.62
C LEU A 72 2.60 -10.71 -11.97
N VAL A 73 1.86 -10.06 -12.85
CA VAL A 73 1.61 -10.48 -14.23
C VAL A 73 2.19 -9.40 -15.14
N PRO A 74 3.32 -9.65 -15.83
CA PRO A 74 3.90 -8.66 -16.74
C PRO A 74 2.96 -8.42 -17.93
N VAL A 75 2.79 -7.15 -18.28
CA VAL A 75 2.02 -6.72 -19.45
C VAL A 75 3.01 -6.27 -20.50
N VAL A 76 3.24 -7.14 -21.48
CA VAL A 76 4.23 -6.97 -22.55
C VAL A 76 3.54 -6.88 -23.91
N ARG A 77 4.20 -6.24 -24.87
CA ARG A 77 3.76 -6.12 -26.26
C ARG A 77 4.27 -7.32 -27.07
N ASP A 78 3.44 -7.80 -27.98
CA ASP A 78 3.82 -8.85 -28.92
C ASP A 78 5.11 -8.47 -29.68
N SER A 79 6.05 -9.41 -29.79
CA SER A 79 7.37 -9.23 -30.43
C SER A 79 8.32 -8.22 -29.76
N ARG A 80 8.02 -7.78 -28.53
CA ARG A 80 8.85 -6.90 -27.69
C ARG A 80 8.91 -7.41 -26.25
N GLU A 81 8.67 -8.69 -26.05
CA GLU A 81 8.52 -9.29 -24.73
C GLU A 81 9.77 -9.10 -23.88
N ASP A 82 10.95 -9.35 -24.45
CA ASP A 82 12.24 -9.21 -23.75
C ASP A 82 12.51 -7.75 -23.35
N GLU A 83 12.30 -6.79 -24.28
CA GLU A 83 12.49 -5.35 -24.00
C GLU A 83 11.53 -4.86 -22.90
N ASP A 84 10.26 -5.24 -22.96
CA ASP A 84 9.27 -4.83 -21.97
C ASP A 84 9.52 -5.49 -20.60
N LEU A 85 10.01 -6.73 -20.56
CA LEU A 85 10.41 -7.39 -19.32
C LEU A 85 11.62 -6.68 -18.70
N ASP A 86 12.65 -6.35 -19.50
CA ASP A 86 13.82 -5.61 -19.05
C ASP A 86 13.42 -4.24 -18.47
N ASP A 87 12.53 -3.51 -19.15
CA ASP A 87 11.98 -2.24 -18.67
C ASP A 87 11.25 -2.40 -17.33
N ILE A 88 10.45 -3.45 -17.16
CA ILE A 88 9.76 -3.76 -15.90
C ILE A 88 10.78 -4.05 -14.79
N TYR A 89 11.79 -4.89 -15.07
CA TYR A 89 12.84 -5.22 -14.11
C TYR A 89 13.64 -3.98 -13.68
N ASP A 90 14.02 -3.13 -14.64
CA ASP A 90 14.73 -1.90 -14.36
C ASP A 90 13.89 -0.89 -13.57
N ALA A 91 12.59 -0.79 -13.88
CA ALA A 91 11.66 0.02 -13.12
C ALA A 91 11.56 -0.45 -11.66
N PHE A 92 11.53 -1.76 -11.40
CA PHE A 92 11.62 -2.27 -10.03
C PHE A 92 12.95 -1.93 -9.37
N ARG A 93 14.08 -2.23 -10.01
CA ARG A 93 15.42 -2.01 -9.44
C ARG A 93 15.65 -0.54 -9.05
N SER A 94 15.24 0.37 -9.93
CA SER A 94 15.38 1.81 -9.76
C SER A 94 14.22 2.47 -9.00
N PHE A 95 13.20 1.70 -8.59
CA PHE A 95 11.97 2.23 -7.99
C PHE A 95 12.23 3.22 -6.85
N ASP A 96 11.50 4.33 -6.91
CA ASP A 96 11.40 5.29 -5.83
C ASP A 96 9.98 5.90 -5.79
N VAL A 97 9.28 5.70 -4.69
CA VAL A 97 7.94 6.27 -4.47
C VAL A 97 7.89 7.79 -4.65
N ARG A 98 9.01 8.49 -4.39
CA ARG A 98 9.10 9.95 -4.56
C ARG A 98 8.99 10.38 -6.03
N ALA A 99 9.41 9.51 -6.94
CA ALA A 99 9.39 9.75 -8.39
C ALA A 99 8.03 9.41 -9.03
N CYS A 100 7.12 8.76 -8.29
CA CYS A 100 5.79 8.41 -8.81
C CYS A 100 4.96 9.66 -9.11
N GLU A 101 4.14 9.57 -10.16
CA GLU A 101 3.25 10.62 -10.64
C GLU A 101 1.80 10.36 -10.25
N CYS A 102 1.06 11.44 -10.04
CA CYS A 102 -0.38 11.43 -9.86
C CYS A 102 -0.99 12.53 -10.73
N PHE A 103 -2.22 12.33 -11.18
CA PHE A 103 -2.95 13.37 -11.91
C PHE A 103 -3.21 14.61 -11.05
N ASN A 104 -3.48 14.39 -9.76
CA ASN A 104 -3.66 15.46 -8.78
C ASN A 104 -2.43 15.57 -7.88
N GLN A 105 -1.77 16.73 -7.91
CA GLN A 105 -0.58 16.99 -7.12
C GLN A 105 -0.86 17.06 -5.61
N GLU A 106 -2.05 17.51 -5.21
CA GLU A 106 -2.46 17.53 -3.80
C GLU A 106 -2.63 16.11 -3.26
N ASP A 107 -3.26 15.22 -4.05
CA ASP A 107 -3.38 13.80 -3.68
C ASP A 107 -2.01 13.13 -3.61
N LYS A 108 -1.07 13.51 -4.48
CA LYS A 108 0.32 13.04 -4.39
C LYS A 108 0.95 13.38 -3.05
N GLU A 109 0.84 14.62 -2.61
CA GLU A 109 1.40 15.05 -1.32
C GLU A 109 0.78 14.29 -0.15
N ARG A 110 -0.55 14.17 -0.12
CA ARG A 110 -1.30 13.44 0.91
C ARG A 110 -0.88 11.97 1.00
N ILE A 111 -0.82 11.28 -0.14
CA ILE A 111 -0.44 9.85 -0.21
C ILE A 111 1.01 9.66 0.24
N VAL A 112 1.94 10.48 -0.26
CA VAL A 112 3.36 10.42 0.11
C VAL A 112 3.54 10.62 1.62
N ILE A 113 2.81 11.56 2.23
CA ILE A 113 2.83 11.76 3.69
C ILE A 113 2.30 10.52 4.43
N ALA A 114 1.21 9.93 3.96
CA ALA A 114 0.65 8.71 4.56
C ALA A 114 1.65 7.55 4.53
N ILE A 115 2.28 7.29 3.38
CA ILE A 115 3.32 6.25 3.22
C ILE A 115 4.48 6.51 4.18
N LYS A 116 5.00 7.75 4.21
CA LYS A 116 6.11 8.13 5.10
C LYS A 116 5.76 7.92 6.57
N THR A 117 4.53 8.26 6.97
CA THR A 117 4.06 8.15 8.35
C THR A 117 3.97 6.69 8.77
N ALA A 118 3.40 5.84 7.91
CA ALA A 118 3.23 4.41 8.16
C ALA A 118 4.55 3.63 8.20
N PHE A 119 5.49 3.93 7.30
CA PHE A 119 6.78 3.22 7.21
C PHE A 119 7.92 3.89 8.01
N GLY A 120 7.70 5.09 8.53
CA GLY A 120 8.70 5.96 9.16
C GLY A 120 9.67 6.60 8.17
N CYS A 121 10.13 5.86 7.15
CA CYS A 121 10.91 6.40 6.03
C CYS A 121 10.53 5.76 4.69
N MET A 122 10.70 6.54 3.62
CA MET A 122 10.37 6.10 2.26
C MET A 122 11.27 4.98 1.75
N ASP A 123 12.51 4.94 2.20
CA ASP A 123 13.46 3.93 1.72
C ASP A 123 13.04 2.51 2.15
N LYS A 124 12.44 2.36 3.33
CA LYS A 124 11.85 1.08 3.78
C LYS A 124 10.73 0.63 2.84
N PHE A 125 9.84 1.55 2.46
CA PHE A 125 8.77 1.24 1.52
C PHE A 125 9.33 0.90 0.12
N ASN A 126 10.31 1.65 -0.36
CA ASN A 126 11.00 1.37 -1.62
C ASN A 126 11.63 -0.04 -1.61
N CYS A 127 12.26 -0.46 -0.50
CA CYS A 127 12.78 -1.82 -0.35
C CYS A 127 11.68 -2.90 -0.44
N VAL A 128 10.51 -2.65 0.15
CA VAL A 128 9.36 -3.57 0.06
C VAL A 128 8.91 -3.73 -1.40
N VAL A 129 8.70 -2.63 -2.12
CA VAL A 129 8.28 -2.68 -3.53
C VAL A 129 9.34 -3.35 -4.40
N LYS A 130 10.63 -3.02 -4.18
CA LYS A 130 11.76 -3.67 -4.85
C LYS A 130 11.78 -5.18 -4.63
N ARG A 131 11.38 -5.66 -3.44
CA ARG A 131 11.32 -7.09 -3.13
C ARG A 131 10.23 -7.82 -3.91
N ILE A 132 9.15 -7.14 -4.32
CA ILE A 132 8.08 -7.74 -5.16
C ILE A 132 8.65 -8.23 -6.49
N SER A 133 9.69 -7.56 -7.03
CA SER A 133 10.35 -7.97 -8.28
C SER A 133 10.85 -9.42 -8.28
N ARG A 134 11.15 -9.98 -7.10
CA ARG A 134 11.55 -11.39 -6.95
C ARG A 134 10.48 -12.36 -7.43
N GLN A 135 9.22 -11.92 -7.52
CA GLN A 135 8.10 -12.71 -8.04
C GLN A 135 7.98 -12.66 -9.56
N VAL A 136 8.55 -11.65 -10.22
CA VAL A 136 8.59 -11.53 -11.69
C VAL A 136 9.29 -12.76 -12.30
N THR A 137 10.24 -13.34 -11.57
CA THR A 137 11.10 -14.44 -12.03
C THR A 137 10.57 -15.84 -11.64
N GLY A 138 9.47 -15.92 -10.89
CA GLY A 138 9.10 -17.14 -10.14
C GLY A 138 8.11 -18.11 -10.81
N LYS A 139 7.46 -17.74 -11.93
CA LYS A 139 6.42 -18.60 -12.55
C LYS A 139 6.66 -18.97 -14.02
N ASN A 140 7.64 -18.37 -14.70
CA ASN A 140 8.15 -18.85 -15.99
C ASN A 140 9.68 -19.01 -15.88
N SER A 141 10.12 -20.27 -15.81
CA SER A 141 11.51 -20.71 -15.64
C SER A 141 12.55 -19.98 -16.52
N ILE A 142 13.63 -19.47 -15.91
CA ILE A 142 15.09 -19.68 -16.21
C ILE A 142 15.90 -18.72 -15.32
N GLY A 143 16.97 -19.24 -14.69
CA GLY A 143 17.59 -18.70 -13.48
C GLY A 143 18.51 -17.47 -13.62
N GLY A 144 18.69 -16.80 -12.48
CA GLY A 144 19.72 -15.78 -12.22
C GLY A 144 20.01 -15.68 -10.71
N PRO A 145 21.23 -15.27 -10.29
CA PRO A 145 21.73 -15.50 -8.94
C PRO A 145 21.14 -14.54 -7.89
N LEU A 146 21.08 -15.05 -6.67
CA LEU A 146 20.53 -14.43 -5.46
C LEU A 146 21.58 -13.54 -4.79
N ASP A 147 21.21 -12.33 -4.36
CA ASP A 147 21.97 -11.54 -3.37
C ASP A 147 21.42 -11.83 -1.94
N GLU A 148 22.33 -12.21 -1.03
CA GLU A 148 22.09 -12.85 0.28
C GLU A 148 21.67 -11.93 1.46
N ASP A 149 21.27 -10.69 1.25
CA ASP A 149 21.08 -9.75 2.38
C ASP A 149 19.63 -9.62 2.89
N SER A 150 18.98 -10.69 3.39
CA SER A 150 17.56 -10.61 3.82
C SER A 150 17.15 -11.19 5.18
N GLU A 151 18.05 -11.33 6.15
CA GLU A 151 17.67 -11.79 7.51
C GLU A 151 17.18 -10.68 8.45
N SER A 152 17.36 -9.39 8.13
CA SER A 152 17.22 -8.31 9.13
C SER A 152 15.82 -7.69 9.32
N LEU A 153 14.79 -8.06 8.55
CA LEU A 153 13.48 -7.37 8.60
C LEU A 153 12.32 -8.20 9.19
N ARG A 154 12.60 -9.40 9.71
CA ARG A 154 11.58 -10.30 10.30
C ARG A 154 11.17 -9.96 11.74
N SER A 155 11.77 -8.94 12.36
CA SER A 155 11.71 -8.77 13.82
C SER A 155 11.07 -7.48 14.33
N ALA A 156 10.27 -6.76 13.54
CA ALA A 156 9.44 -5.69 14.10
C ALA A 156 8.08 -6.28 14.57
N PRO A 157 7.81 -6.39 15.89
CA PRO A 157 6.47 -6.71 16.36
C PRO A 157 5.60 -5.46 16.17
N LEU A 158 4.59 -5.56 15.31
CA LEU A 158 3.49 -4.60 15.23
C LEU A 158 2.43 -5.00 16.26
N SER A 159 2.69 -4.75 17.56
CA SER A 159 1.63 -4.66 18.58
C SER A 159 2.19 -4.27 19.95
N GLU A 160 2.09 -2.99 20.31
CA GLU A 160 1.78 -2.45 21.65
C GLU A 160 1.45 -0.96 21.42
N GLY A 161 0.37 -0.33 21.84
CA GLY A 161 -0.84 -0.68 22.56
C GLY A 161 -1.62 0.64 22.64
N PHE A 162 -2.89 0.67 22.20
CA PHE A 162 -3.78 1.76 22.57
C PHE A 162 -4.76 1.22 23.60
N SER A 163 -4.52 1.57 24.86
CA SER A 163 -5.46 1.41 25.96
C SER A 163 -5.39 2.65 26.85
N SER A 164 -6.38 3.52 26.62
CA SER A 164 -7.12 4.38 27.55
C SER A 164 -6.67 4.49 29.01
N GLU A 165 -6.37 5.71 29.46
CA GLU A 165 -6.82 6.37 30.71
C GLU A 165 -6.91 7.88 30.35
N GLY A 166 -7.94 8.68 30.63
CA GLY A 166 -8.84 8.68 31.77
C GLY A 166 -8.43 9.82 32.71
N GLU A 167 -8.65 11.08 32.34
CA GLU A 167 -8.59 12.21 33.29
C GLU A 167 -9.81 13.13 33.09
N GLU A 168 -10.81 12.89 33.94
CA GLU A 168 -11.77 13.90 34.38
C GLU A 168 -10.99 14.95 35.20
N SER A 169 -11.17 16.23 34.88
CA SER A 169 -10.84 17.31 35.81
C SER A 169 -12.08 18.18 36.00
N ASP A 170 -12.83 17.85 37.04
CA ASP A 170 -13.73 18.76 37.71
C ASP A 170 -12.93 19.92 38.31
N THR A 171 -13.29 21.15 37.95
CA THR A 171 -13.08 22.31 38.83
C THR A 171 -14.41 23.01 39.02
N ASP A 172 -15.10 22.53 40.05
CA ASP A 172 -16.12 23.26 40.79
C ASP A 172 -15.47 24.47 41.50
N SER A 173 -16.08 25.64 41.35
CA SER A 173 -15.92 26.77 42.26
C SER A 173 -17.13 27.68 42.10
N GLY A 174 -18.16 27.35 42.87
CA GLY A 174 -19.18 28.30 43.29
C GLY A 174 -18.69 29.24 44.39
N ASP A 175 -19.60 30.14 44.78
CA ASP A 175 -19.55 31.16 45.84
C ASP A 175 -18.93 32.51 45.40
N GLU A 176 -19.54 33.68 45.63
CA GLU A 176 -20.74 34.04 46.38
C GLU A 176 -21.18 35.49 46.00
N GLU A 177 -22.49 35.68 46.08
CA GLU A 177 -23.28 36.90 46.33
C GLU A 177 -22.57 38.18 46.85
N SER A 178 -22.92 39.34 46.27
CA SER A 178 -23.22 40.55 47.06
C SER A 178 -23.89 41.66 46.24
N ALA A 179 -24.97 42.16 46.83
CA ALA A 179 -25.83 43.30 46.49
C ALA A 179 -25.12 44.62 46.12
N GLY A 180 -25.89 45.52 45.48
CA GLY A 180 -25.55 46.90 45.03
C GLY A 180 -25.20 47.90 46.17
N PRO A 181 -25.56 49.21 46.12
CA PRO A 181 -26.38 49.97 45.16
C PRO A 181 -25.75 51.31 44.70
N LYS A 182 -26.26 51.87 43.58
CA LYS A 182 -26.84 53.23 43.44
C LYS A 182 -27.05 53.59 41.96
#